data_AF-A0A5N8W608-F1
#
_entry.id   AF-A0A5N8W608-F1
#
_cell.length_a   1.000
_cell.length_b   1.000
_cell.length_c   1.000
_cell.angle_alpha   90.00
_cell.angle_beta   90.00
_cell.angle_gamma   90.00
#
_symmetry.space_group_name_H-M   'P 1'
#
loop_
_entity.id
_entity.type
_entity.pdbx_description
1 polymer ?
#
loop_
_entity_poly.entity_id
_entity_poly.type
_entity_poly.pdbx_seq_one_letter_code
_entity_poly.pdbx_strand_id
1 'polypeptide(L)'
;MTGDVWWEKDARAEGDLVPGPGPAGVQPELVEATREAVRSDVRGRIAGYTPDWTDPDRQDAGVALVRLFGTQAEPVLSRVNRLPEKVLAEHLATAGVRRRPASAAAALLEFTVNPPEGASVLVPAGFQSAASTPAGQIVYETDQDLYATPATLAALVVQEAGTLEDLPLGPAGPGRPFAPFGRDPEPGNGLWIGLAGTAAPYPRLSLGVVV
;
A
#
# COMPACT_ATOMS: atom_id res chain seq x y z
N MET A 1 -14.30 -29.26 -44.90
CA MET A 1 -13.15 -29.72 -44.11
C MET A 1 -12.15 -28.58 -44.05
N THR A 2 -12.36 -27.61 -43.16
CA THR A 2 -11.38 -26.57 -42.83
C THR A 2 -10.60 -27.09 -41.63
N GLY A 3 -9.39 -27.58 -41.86
CA GLY A 3 -8.49 -27.97 -40.78
C GLY A 3 -8.06 -26.72 -40.00
N ASP A 4 -8.05 -26.82 -38.68
CA ASP A 4 -7.57 -25.77 -37.76
C ASP A 4 -6.22 -25.22 -38.26
N VAL A 5 -6.13 -23.90 -38.36
CA VAL A 5 -4.95 -23.22 -38.89
C VAL A 5 -3.84 -23.25 -37.84
N TRP A 6 -2.57 -23.30 -38.26
CA TRP A 6 -1.46 -23.61 -37.34
C TRP A 6 -1.32 -22.61 -36.17
N TRP A 7 -1.74 -21.35 -36.34
CA TRP A 7 -1.77 -20.34 -35.27
C TRP A 7 -2.96 -20.48 -34.30
N GLU A 8 -3.95 -21.29 -34.65
CA GLU A 8 -5.14 -21.54 -33.83
C GLU A 8 -4.91 -22.66 -32.80
N LYS A 9 -3.89 -23.51 -33.02
CA LYS A 9 -3.56 -24.62 -32.11
C LYS A 9 -3.07 -24.15 -30.73
N ASP A 10 -2.39 -23.02 -30.67
CA ASP A 10 -1.83 -22.48 -29.42
C ASP A 10 -2.83 -21.57 -28.67
N ALA A 11 -3.88 -21.11 -29.35
CA ALA A 11 -4.88 -20.20 -28.76
C ALA A 11 -5.89 -20.91 -27.84
N ARG A 12 -5.98 -22.25 -27.90
CA ARG A 12 -6.91 -23.05 -27.10
C ARG A 12 -6.28 -23.67 -25.85
N ALA A 13 -4.96 -23.55 -25.66
CA ALA A 13 -4.30 -23.96 -24.43
C ALA A 13 -4.53 -22.90 -23.36
N GLU A 14 -4.97 -23.33 -22.17
CA GLU A 14 -4.92 -22.48 -20.98
C GLU A 14 -3.47 -22.04 -20.79
N GLY A 15 -3.20 -20.73 -20.83
CA GLY A 15 -1.84 -20.21 -20.71
C GLY A 15 -1.26 -20.51 -19.34
N ASP A 16 0.00 -20.95 -19.28
CA ASP A 16 0.67 -21.24 -18.03
C ASP A 16 0.84 -19.97 -17.19
N LEU A 17 0.38 -20.03 -15.95
CA LEU A 17 0.55 -18.98 -14.95
C LEU A 17 1.60 -19.40 -13.94
N VAL A 18 2.63 -18.58 -13.80
CA VAL A 18 3.72 -18.78 -12.84
C VAL A 18 3.66 -17.69 -11.76
N PRO A 19 4.21 -17.94 -10.56
CA PRO A 19 4.37 -16.90 -9.56
C PRO A 19 5.09 -15.68 -10.15
N GLY A 20 4.52 -14.50 -9.92
CA GLY A 20 4.97 -13.25 -10.52
C GLY A 20 4.97 -12.09 -9.52
N PRO A 21 5.79 -11.06 -9.76
CA PRO A 21 5.76 -9.83 -8.98
C PRO A 21 4.45 -9.05 -9.22
N GLY A 22 4.03 -8.28 -8.23
CA GLY A 22 2.86 -7.40 -8.32
C GLY A 22 1.61 -7.94 -7.61
N PRO A 23 0.51 -7.17 -7.62
CA PRO A 23 -0.67 -7.42 -6.78
C PRO A 23 -1.45 -8.68 -7.16
N ALA A 24 -1.30 -9.17 -8.40
CA ALA A 24 -1.93 -10.41 -8.83
C ALA A 24 -1.21 -11.66 -8.31
N GLY A 25 0.06 -11.55 -7.89
CA GLY A 25 0.88 -12.68 -7.41
C GLY A 25 1.23 -13.73 -8.48
N VAL A 26 0.67 -13.63 -9.68
CA VAL A 26 0.87 -14.54 -10.81
C VAL A 26 1.07 -13.75 -12.10
N GLN A 27 1.75 -14.35 -13.08
CA GLN A 27 1.99 -13.79 -14.40
C GLN A 27 1.99 -14.90 -15.46
N PRO A 28 1.69 -14.58 -16.74
CA PRO A 28 1.81 -15.56 -17.82
C PRO A 28 3.27 -15.91 -18.08
N GLU A 29 3.57 -17.19 -18.23
CA GLU A 29 4.82 -17.68 -18.80
C GLU A 29 4.72 -17.62 -20.33
N LEU A 30 5.56 -16.79 -20.96
CA LEU A 30 5.52 -16.58 -22.41
C LEU A 30 6.27 -17.68 -23.16
N VAL A 31 7.34 -18.21 -22.55
CA VAL A 31 8.20 -19.24 -23.10
C VAL A 31 8.71 -20.14 -21.97
N GLU A 32 8.73 -21.45 -22.19
CA GLU A 32 9.43 -22.37 -21.30
C GLU A 32 10.94 -22.11 -21.42
N ALA A 33 11.50 -21.39 -20.46
CA ALA A 33 12.83 -20.79 -20.60
C ALA A 33 14.00 -21.73 -20.24
N THR A 34 13.75 -23.01 -19.97
CA THR A 34 14.79 -23.95 -19.51
C THR A 34 15.74 -24.33 -20.64
N ARG A 35 17.03 -24.49 -20.32
CA ARG A 35 18.00 -25.01 -21.30
C ARG A 35 17.60 -26.39 -21.83
N GLU A 36 16.92 -27.20 -21.02
CA GLU A 36 16.40 -28.52 -21.40
C GLU A 36 15.30 -28.41 -22.46
N ALA A 37 14.34 -27.49 -22.28
CA ALA A 37 13.31 -27.21 -23.28
C ALA A 37 13.94 -26.78 -24.61
N VAL A 38 14.89 -25.84 -24.57
CA VAL A 38 15.62 -25.42 -25.78
C VAL A 38 16.35 -26.59 -26.45
N ARG A 39 17.01 -27.46 -25.68
CA ARG A 39 17.69 -28.65 -26.24
C ARG A 39 16.70 -29.64 -26.84
N SER A 40 15.53 -29.81 -26.23
CA SER A 40 14.46 -30.66 -26.73
C SER A 40 13.93 -30.13 -28.07
N ASP A 41 13.64 -28.83 -28.14
CA ASP A 41 13.17 -28.16 -29.35
C ASP A 41 14.17 -28.24 -30.50
N VAL A 42 15.46 -27.99 -30.21
CA VAL A 42 16.52 -28.12 -31.22
C VAL A 42 16.61 -29.56 -31.69
N ARG A 43 16.58 -30.55 -30.77
CA ARG A 43 16.63 -31.97 -31.13
C ARG A 43 15.47 -32.38 -32.03
N GLY A 44 14.26 -31.90 -31.76
CA GLY A 44 13.09 -32.15 -32.59
C GLY A 44 13.21 -31.62 -34.02
N ARG A 45 14.12 -30.66 -34.26
CA ARG A 45 14.35 -30.04 -35.58
C ARG A 45 15.51 -30.64 -36.36
N ILE A 46 16.39 -31.42 -35.71
CA ILE A 46 17.62 -31.97 -36.33
C ILE A 46 17.32 -32.69 -37.65
N ALA A 47 16.37 -33.62 -37.65
CA ALA A 47 16.08 -34.43 -38.84
C ALA A 47 15.62 -33.60 -40.05
N GLY A 48 14.99 -32.44 -39.81
CA GLY A 48 14.52 -31.55 -40.86
C GLY A 48 15.58 -30.61 -41.43
N TYR A 49 16.59 -30.24 -40.63
CA TYR A 49 17.59 -29.24 -41.02
C TYR A 49 18.98 -29.84 -41.32
N THR A 50 19.32 -30.97 -40.70
CA THR A 50 20.62 -31.64 -40.85
C THR A 50 20.40 -33.15 -41.08
N PRO A 51 19.81 -33.56 -42.20
CA PRO A 51 19.47 -34.97 -42.46
C PRO A 51 20.69 -35.88 -42.55
N ASP A 52 21.87 -35.34 -42.89
CA ASP A 52 23.13 -36.09 -42.97
C ASP A 52 23.77 -36.38 -41.60
N TRP A 53 23.26 -35.78 -40.52
CA TRP A 53 23.76 -36.01 -39.15
C TRP A 53 22.97 -37.15 -38.49
N THR A 54 23.42 -38.38 -38.73
CA THR A 54 22.62 -39.59 -38.49
C THR A 54 22.92 -40.35 -37.19
N ASP A 55 24.02 -40.06 -36.50
CA ASP A 55 24.41 -40.76 -35.25
C ASP A 55 25.03 -39.82 -34.18
N PRO A 56 24.22 -38.92 -33.60
CA PRO A 56 24.70 -38.01 -32.57
C PRO A 56 24.90 -38.71 -31.22
N ASP A 57 26.15 -38.91 -30.82
CA ASP A 57 26.51 -39.44 -29.50
C ASP A 57 26.85 -38.34 -28.46
N ARG A 58 27.27 -38.74 -27.25
CA ARG A 58 27.61 -37.77 -26.18
C ARG A 58 28.90 -36.98 -26.47
N GLN A 59 29.83 -37.55 -27.22
CA GLN A 59 31.14 -36.98 -27.58
C GLN A 59 31.07 -36.13 -28.87
N ASP A 60 29.98 -36.26 -29.63
CA ASP A 60 29.74 -35.51 -30.85
C ASP A 60 29.77 -33.98 -30.63
N ALA A 61 30.48 -33.29 -31.53
CA ALA A 61 30.69 -31.85 -31.47
C ALA A 61 29.37 -31.07 -31.70
N GLY A 62 28.49 -31.57 -32.56
CA GLY A 62 27.14 -31.02 -32.75
C GLY A 62 26.30 -31.11 -31.48
N VAL A 63 26.34 -32.23 -30.76
CA VAL A 63 25.67 -32.37 -29.45
C VAL A 63 26.27 -31.41 -28.43
N ALA A 64 27.59 -31.17 -28.45
CA ALA A 64 28.21 -30.14 -27.62
C ALA A 64 27.69 -28.72 -27.95
N LEU A 65 27.54 -28.39 -29.23
CA LEU A 65 26.97 -27.11 -29.68
C LEU A 65 25.51 -26.94 -29.25
N VAL A 66 24.67 -27.96 -29.36
CA VAL A 66 23.27 -27.91 -28.88
C VAL A 66 23.22 -27.65 -27.37
N ARG A 67 24.11 -28.28 -26.59
CA ARG A 67 24.20 -28.05 -25.13
C ARG A 67 24.64 -26.63 -24.80
N LEU A 68 25.62 -26.10 -25.52
CA LEU A 68 26.11 -24.72 -25.38
C LEU A 68 25.00 -23.73 -25.73
N PHE A 69 24.33 -23.93 -26.86
CA PHE A 69 23.23 -23.08 -27.31
C PHE A 69 22.09 -23.01 -26.28
N GLY A 70 21.65 -24.16 -25.75
CA GLY A 70 20.64 -24.18 -24.69
C GLY A 70 21.06 -23.37 -23.44
N THR A 71 22.33 -23.49 -23.06
CA THR A 71 22.90 -22.72 -21.92
C THR A 71 22.93 -21.21 -22.21
N GLN A 72 23.21 -20.82 -23.45
CA GLN A 72 23.22 -19.41 -23.88
C GLN A 72 21.82 -18.83 -24.04
N ALA A 73 20.84 -19.64 -24.47
CA ALA A 73 19.47 -19.22 -24.74
C ALA A 73 18.65 -19.03 -23.46
N GLU A 74 18.83 -19.89 -22.45
CA GLU A 74 18.13 -19.83 -21.16
C GLU A 74 18.10 -18.42 -20.51
N PRO A 75 19.23 -17.69 -20.35
CA PRO A 75 19.19 -16.34 -19.79
C PRO A 75 18.50 -15.30 -20.69
N VAL A 76 18.38 -15.55 -22.00
CA VAL A 76 17.66 -14.67 -22.93
C VAL A 76 16.16 -14.92 -22.84
N LEU A 77 15.73 -16.19 -22.90
CA LEU A 77 14.34 -16.59 -22.80
C LEU A 77 13.75 -16.23 -21.42
N SER A 78 14.52 -16.40 -20.35
CA SER A 78 14.07 -15.96 -19.01
C SER A 78 13.84 -14.45 -18.89
N ARG A 79 14.46 -13.61 -19.74
CA ARG A 79 14.16 -12.18 -19.82
C ARG A 79 12.87 -11.90 -20.60
N VAL A 80 12.51 -12.74 -21.57
CA VAL A 80 11.24 -12.63 -22.28
C VAL A 80 10.08 -12.79 -21.29
N ASN A 81 10.18 -13.71 -20.34
CA ASN A 81 9.18 -13.87 -19.26
C ASN A 81 9.07 -12.67 -18.31
N ARG A 82 9.94 -11.65 -18.40
CA ARG A 82 9.81 -10.36 -17.67
C ARG A 82 9.05 -9.29 -18.46
N LEU A 83 8.75 -9.56 -19.73
CA LEU A 83 8.04 -8.62 -20.60
C LEU A 83 6.65 -8.25 -20.08
N PRO A 84 5.81 -9.18 -19.57
CA PRO A 84 4.48 -8.84 -19.08
C PRO A 84 4.52 -7.77 -17.97
N GLU A 85 5.38 -7.95 -16.97
CA GLU A 85 5.57 -6.99 -15.88
C GLU A 85 6.04 -5.63 -16.41
N LYS A 86 7.01 -5.62 -17.32
CA LYS A 86 7.52 -4.38 -17.91
C LYS A 86 6.43 -3.64 -18.70
N VAL A 87 5.66 -4.36 -19.52
CA VAL A 87 4.56 -3.77 -20.31
C VAL A 87 3.50 -3.17 -19.38
N LEU A 88 3.15 -3.85 -18.29
CA LEU A 88 2.22 -3.32 -17.29
C LEU A 88 2.77 -2.03 -16.66
N ALA A 89 4.04 -2.03 -16.22
CA ALA A 89 4.67 -0.86 -15.61
C ALA A 89 4.70 0.35 -16.56
N GLU A 90 5.10 0.15 -17.82
CA GLU A 90 5.13 1.20 -18.85
C GLU A 90 3.73 1.70 -19.21
N HIS A 91 2.74 0.81 -19.25
CA HIS A 91 1.35 1.19 -19.51
C HIS A 91 0.80 2.07 -18.37
N LEU A 92 1.02 1.67 -17.12
CA LEU A 92 0.65 2.46 -15.95
C LEU A 92 1.33 3.82 -15.95
N ALA A 93 2.64 3.86 -16.25
CA ALA A 93 3.39 5.10 -16.35
C ALA A 93 2.84 6.02 -17.46
N THR A 94 2.53 5.47 -18.63
CA THR A 94 1.94 6.20 -19.77
C THR A 94 0.55 6.73 -19.44
N ALA A 95 -0.25 5.97 -18.70
CA ALA A 95 -1.56 6.40 -18.20
C ALA A 95 -1.48 7.46 -17.09
N GLY A 96 -0.27 7.89 -16.70
CA GLY A 96 -0.05 8.87 -15.64
C GLY A 96 -0.20 8.30 -14.23
N VAL A 97 -0.33 6.98 -14.09
CA VAL A 97 -0.36 6.31 -12.79
C VAL A 97 1.04 6.37 -12.20
N ARG A 98 1.16 7.05 -11.06
CA ARG A 98 2.40 7.14 -10.29
C ARG A 98 2.21 6.48 -8.95
N ARG A 99 3.28 5.87 -8.44
CA ARG A 99 3.29 5.39 -7.05
C ARG A 99 3.03 6.58 -6.13
N ARG A 100 2.12 6.42 -5.18
CA ARG A 100 1.90 7.41 -4.14
C ARG A 100 3.22 7.59 -3.38
N PRO A 101 3.79 8.80 -3.30
CA PRO A 101 4.99 9.02 -2.53
C PRO A 101 4.74 8.67 -1.06
N ALA A 102 5.81 8.36 -0.32
CA ALA A 102 5.71 8.31 1.12
C ALA A 102 5.19 9.66 1.62
N SER A 103 4.11 9.63 2.41
CA SER A 103 3.59 10.82 3.08
C SER A 103 4.07 10.85 4.53
N ALA A 104 4.21 12.04 5.09
CA ALA A 104 4.49 12.20 6.50
C ALA A 104 3.43 11.45 7.34
N ALA A 105 3.88 10.82 8.43
CA ALA A 105 2.97 10.27 9.41
C ALA A 105 2.35 11.43 10.21
N ALA A 106 1.07 11.32 10.51
CA ALA A 106 0.36 12.25 11.38
C ALA A 106 -0.08 11.53 12.65
N ALA A 107 0.00 12.22 13.79
CA ALA A 107 -0.45 11.73 15.07
C ALA A 107 -1.20 12.83 15.80
N LEU A 108 -2.23 12.45 16.58
CA LEU A 108 -2.87 13.36 17.50
C LEU A 108 -2.14 13.30 18.84
N LEU A 109 -1.75 14.47 19.36
CA LEU A 109 -1.08 14.61 20.65
C LEU A 109 -1.98 15.38 21.61
N GLU A 110 -2.04 14.92 22.86
CA GLU A 110 -2.64 15.66 23.96
C GLU A 110 -1.54 16.31 24.79
N PHE A 111 -1.67 17.62 25.04
CA PHE A 111 -0.74 18.38 25.87
C PHE A 111 -1.39 18.69 27.21
N THR A 112 -0.95 17.99 28.27
CA THR A 112 -1.34 18.32 29.64
C THR A 112 -0.38 19.36 30.21
N VAL A 113 -0.90 20.49 30.67
CA VAL A 113 -0.10 21.60 31.24
C VAL A 113 -0.55 21.92 32.66
N ASN A 114 0.39 22.32 33.52
CA ASN A 114 0.11 22.77 34.88
C ASN A 114 0.82 24.11 35.19
N PRO A 115 0.35 25.21 34.58
CA PRO A 115 0.94 26.53 34.80
C PRO A 115 0.48 27.13 36.14
N PRO A 116 1.33 27.87 36.88
CA PRO A 116 1.01 28.38 38.21
C PRO A 116 -0.26 29.24 38.29
N GLU A 117 -0.56 30.00 37.23
CA GLU A 117 -1.69 30.93 37.17
C GLU A 117 -2.91 30.36 36.43
N GLY A 118 -2.86 29.10 35.98
CA GLY A 118 -3.92 28.48 35.18
C GLY A 118 -4.06 29.02 33.74
N ALA A 119 -3.15 29.90 33.30
CA ALA A 119 -3.14 30.46 31.96
C ALA A 119 -2.82 29.40 30.89
N SER A 120 -3.32 29.57 29.67
CA SER A 120 -2.97 28.64 28.58
C SER A 120 -1.51 28.83 28.14
N VAL A 121 -0.83 27.73 27.83
CA VAL A 121 0.58 27.70 27.41
C VAL A 121 0.66 27.57 25.89
N LEU A 122 1.45 28.45 25.25
CA LEU A 122 1.71 28.36 23.82
C LEU A 122 2.61 27.16 23.53
N VAL A 123 2.14 26.28 22.64
CA VAL A 123 2.94 25.26 21.97
C VAL A 123 3.13 25.74 20.53
N PRO A 124 4.33 26.19 20.14
CA PRO A 124 4.54 26.76 18.81
C PRO A 124 4.47 25.69 17.72
N ALA A 125 4.26 26.10 16.47
CA ALA A 125 4.57 25.27 15.31
C ALA A 125 6.03 24.84 15.34
N GLY A 126 6.32 23.61 14.90
CA GLY A 126 7.64 23.01 14.98
C GLY A 126 8.00 22.47 16.37
N PHE A 127 7.07 22.44 17.33
CA PHE A 127 7.30 21.82 18.63
C PHE A 127 7.53 20.31 18.44
N GLN A 128 8.69 19.84 18.87
CA GLN A 128 9.11 18.46 18.62
C GLN A 128 8.63 17.52 19.72
N SER A 129 8.04 16.41 19.29
CA SER A 129 7.72 15.26 20.13
C SER A 129 8.35 14.02 19.55
N ALA A 130 8.66 13.01 20.36
CA ALA A 130 9.34 11.83 19.87
C ALA A 130 8.63 10.55 20.29
N ALA A 131 8.51 9.63 19.34
CA ALA A 131 8.00 8.28 19.57
C ALA A 131 9.15 7.28 19.46
N SER A 132 9.27 6.41 20.44
CA SER A 132 10.24 5.31 20.43
C SER A 132 9.69 4.14 19.64
N THR A 133 10.46 3.64 18.67
CA THR A 133 10.13 2.45 17.88
C THR A 133 11.26 1.42 18.01
N PRO A 134 11.01 0.14 17.65
CA PRO A 134 12.08 -0.87 17.61
C PRO A 134 13.26 -0.51 16.70
N ALA A 135 13.03 0.33 15.67
CA ALA A 135 14.06 0.77 14.72
C ALA A 135 14.78 2.07 15.13
N GLY A 136 14.39 2.68 16.26
CA GLY A 136 14.92 3.95 16.73
C GLY A 136 13.83 4.97 17.07
N GLN A 137 14.25 6.22 17.27
CA GLN A 137 13.36 7.31 17.63
C GLN A 137 12.85 8.04 16.38
N ILE A 138 11.55 8.26 16.30
CA ILE A 138 10.91 9.07 15.24
C ILE A 138 10.45 10.37 15.88
N VAL A 139 10.85 11.50 15.29
CA VAL A 139 10.44 12.83 15.73
C VAL A 139 9.25 13.30 14.90
N TYR A 140 8.21 13.76 15.59
CA TYR A 140 7.07 14.49 15.04
C TYR A 140 7.21 15.95 15.41
N GLU A 141 6.62 16.82 14.61
CA GLU A 141 6.51 18.24 14.90
C GLU A 141 5.05 18.71 14.79
N THR A 142 4.70 19.75 15.54
CA THR A 142 3.40 20.40 15.41
C THR A 142 3.36 21.24 14.12
N ASP A 143 2.32 21.09 13.31
CA ASP A 143 2.20 21.85 12.05
C ASP A 143 1.85 23.32 12.28
N GLN A 144 1.24 23.64 13.42
CA GLN A 144 0.70 24.96 13.74
C GLN A 144 0.91 25.28 15.22
N ASP A 145 0.91 26.57 15.55
CA ASP A 145 0.80 27.00 16.93
C ASP A 145 -0.50 26.42 17.52
N LEU A 146 -0.49 26.05 18.79
CA LEU A 146 -1.67 25.72 19.60
C LEU A 146 -1.51 26.26 21.03
N TYR A 147 -2.63 26.42 21.75
CA TYR A 147 -2.56 26.80 23.17
C TYR A 147 -3.08 25.62 24.01
N ALA A 148 -2.18 25.02 24.78
CA ALA A 148 -2.52 23.99 25.73
C ALA A 148 -3.14 24.65 26.97
N THR A 149 -4.36 24.26 27.32
CA THR A 149 -5.08 24.79 28.49
C THR A 149 -5.08 23.73 29.60
N PRO A 150 -5.01 24.13 30.89
CA PRO A 150 -5.21 23.19 31.99
C PRO A 150 -6.69 22.75 32.13
N ALA A 151 -7.61 23.35 31.36
CA ALA A 151 -9.02 22.96 31.38
C ALA A 151 -9.19 21.52 30.87
N THR A 152 -10.00 20.74 31.59
CA THR A 152 -10.30 19.34 31.27
C THR A 152 -11.74 19.21 30.78
N LEU A 153 -11.99 18.14 30.01
CA LEU A 153 -13.33 17.80 29.57
C LEU A 153 -14.16 17.31 30.77
N ALA A 154 -15.24 18.01 31.08
CA ALA A 154 -16.10 17.74 32.24
C ALA A 154 -17.46 17.13 31.85
N ALA A 155 -17.99 17.51 30.69
CA ALA A 155 -19.24 16.96 30.17
C ALA A 155 -19.25 16.97 28.63
N LEU A 156 -19.94 15.98 28.07
CA LEU A 156 -20.35 15.97 26.66
C LEU A 156 -21.85 15.71 26.63
N VAL A 157 -22.61 16.54 25.91
CA VAL A 157 -24.07 16.40 25.82
C VAL A 157 -24.50 16.54 24.37
N VAL A 158 -25.29 15.60 23.88
CA VAL A 158 -25.90 15.69 22.55
C VAL A 158 -27.31 16.24 22.69
N GLN A 159 -27.62 17.23 21.88
CA GLN A 159 -28.95 17.77 21.72
C GLN A 159 -29.59 17.24 20.45
N GLU A 160 -30.71 16.53 20.58
CA GLU A 160 -31.50 16.01 19.46
C GLU A 160 -32.98 16.34 19.68
N ALA A 161 -33.61 17.04 18.74
CA ALA A 161 -35.01 17.45 18.78
C ALA A 161 -35.43 18.11 20.12
N GLY A 162 -34.54 18.93 20.69
CA GLY A 162 -34.75 19.62 21.98
C GLY A 162 -34.50 18.77 23.23
N THR A 163 -34.15 17.49 23.08
CA THR A 163 -33.75 16.62 24.19
C THR A 163 -32.24 16.64 24.37
N LEU A 164 -31.77 16.70 25.62
CA LEU A 164 -30.35 16.63 25.97
C LEU A 164 -30.02 15.23 26.50
N GLU A 165 -29.05 14.56 25.89
CA GLU A 165 -28.51 13.27 26.31
C GLU A 165 -27.05 13.44 26.75
N ASP A 166 -26.77 13.15 28.02
CA ASP A 166 -25.39 13.12 28.54
C ASP A 166 -24.62 11.93 27.96
N LEU A 167 -23.41 12.20 27.49
CA LEU A 167 -22.48 11.18 27.04
C LEU A 167 -21.47 10.84 28.14
N PRO A 168 -21.26 9.55 28.43
CA PRO A 168 -20.22 9.15 29.37
C PRO A 168 -18.85 9.54 28.83
N LEU A 169 -17.98 10.05 29.69
CA LEU A 169 -16.59 10.34 29.38
C LEU A 169 -15.71 9.11 29.65
N GLY A 170 -14.78 8.85 28.74
CA GLY A 170 -13.69 7.92 28.89
C GLY A 170 -12.35 8.62 29.16
N PRO A 171 -11.24 7.87 29.22
CA PRO A 171 -9.92 8.42 29.55
C PRO A 171 -9.38 9.49 28.59
N ALA A 172 -9.82 9.48 27.33
CA ALA A 172 -9.31 10.35 26.26
C ALA A 172 -10.45 10.96 25.41
N GLY A 173 -11.62 11.21 26.02
CA GLY A 173 -12.77 11.82 25.35
C GLY A 173 -14.08 11.05 25.56
N PRO A 174 -14.93 10.85 24.54
CA PRO A 174 -16.20 10.14 24.69
C PRO A 174 -15.98 8.65 25.03
N GLY A 175 -16.78 8.12 25.95
CA GLY A 175 -16.70 6.71 26.39
C GLY A 175 -17.29 5.70 25.39
N ARG A 176 -17.98 6.17 24.34
CA ARG A 176 -18.54 5.35 23.25
C ARG A 176 -18.72 6.19 21.98
N PRO A 177 -18.86 5.56 20.81
CA PRO A 177 -19.30 6.25 19.60
C PRO A 177 -20.68 6.91 19.79
N PHE A 178 -20.86 8.08 19.20
CA PHE A 178 -22.09 8.87 19.29
C PHE A 178 -22.30 9.69 18.01
N ALA A 179 -23.53 10.16 17.79
CA ALA A 179 -23.86 11.07 16.71
C ALA A 179 -23.89 12.51 17.25
N PRO A 180 -22.92 13.38 16.91
CA PRO A 180 -22.78 14.70 17.55
C PRO A 180 -23.94 15.66 17.33
N PHE A 181 -24.76 15.41 16.31
CA PHE A 181 -25.93 16.22 15.95
C PHE A 181 -27.22 15.40 15.88
N GLY A 182 -27.28 14.28 16.59
CA GLY A 182 -28.38 13.32 16.49
C GLY A 182 -28.26 12.39 15.27
N ARG A 183 -29.19 11.43 15.18
CA ARG A 183 -29.26 10.47 14.06
C ARG A 183 -29.84 11.10 12.79
N ASP A 184 -30.69 12.10 12.97
CA ASP A 184 -31.24 12.93 11.91
C ASP A 184 -30.90 14.41 12.21
N PRO A 185 -29.82 14.96 11.60
CA PRO A 185 -29.32 16.28 11.96
C PRO A 185 -30.23 17.40 11.44
N GLU A 186 -30.93 18.06 12.36
CA GLU A 186 -31.81 19.20 12.09
C GLU A 186 -31.26 20.50 12.72
N PRO A 187 -31.64 21.69 12.20
CA PRO A 187 -31.33 22.95 12.86
C PRO A 187 -31.81 22.97 14.32
N GLY A 188 -30.89 23.20 15.25
CA GLY A 188 -31.17 23.18 16.69
C GLY A 188 -30.60 21.95 17.41
N ASN A 189 -30.21 20.90 16.68
CA ASN A 189 -29.38 19.84 17.23
C ASN A 189 -27.94 20.35 17.44
N GLY A 190 -27.24 19.81 18.43
CA GLY A 190 -25.93 20.34 18.81
C GLY A 190 -25.14 19.43 19.74
N LEU A 191 -23.82 19.54 19.65
CA LEU A 191 -22.91 18.97 20.63
C LEU A 191 -22.50 20.06 21.60
N TRP A 192 -22.77 19.83 22.88
CA TRP A 192 -22.34 20.69 23.98
C TRP A 192 -21.12 20.07 24.65
N ILE A 193 -20.09 20.91 24.85
CA ILE A 193 -18.82 20.52 25.46
C ILE A 193 -18.65 21.34 26.73
N GLY A 194 -18.74 20.68 27.88
CA GLY A 194 -18.49 21.28 29.18
C GLY A 194 -17.02 21.14 29.55
N LEU A 195 -16.37 22.25 29.89
CA LEU A 195 -14.98 22.28 30.34
C LEU A 195 -14.91 22.64 31.82
N ALA A 196 -14.05 21.98 32.58
CA ALA A 196 -13.71 22.32 33.95
C ALA A 196 -12.29 22.89 34.03
N GLY A 197 -12.10 23.99 34.75
CA GLY A 197 -10.78 24.60 34.91
C GLY A 197 -10.84 25.84 35.80
N THR A 198 -9.69 26.28 36.27
CA THR A 198 -9.56 27.50 37.09
C THR A 198 -9.61 28.78 36.27
N ALA A 199 -9.37 28.69 34.96
CA ALA A 199 -9.46 29.79 34.01
C ALA A 199 -10.12 29.30 32.70
N ALA A 200 -10.78 30.23 32.00
CA ALA A 200 -11.33 29.94 30.69
C ALA A 200 -10.20 29.73 29.66
N PRO A 201 -10.34 28.78 28.71
CA PRO A 201 -9.39 28.63 27.61
C PRO A 201 -9.31 29.92 26.78
N TYR A 202 -8.12 30.51 26.71
CA TYR A 202 -7.84 31.75 25.99
C TYR A 202 -6.39 31.74 25.49
N PRO A 203 -6.08 32.25 24.28
CA PRO A 203 -6.96 32.93 23.32
C PRO A 203 -7.79 31.99 22.44
N ARG A 204 -7.48 30.70 22.42
CA ARG A 204 -8.24 29.69 21.66
C ARG A 204 -8.25 28.37 22.41
N LEU A 205 -9.26 27.56 22.09
CA LEU A 205 -9.35 26.15 22.46
C LEU A 205 -9.03 25.31 21.22
N SER A 206 -8.07 24.39 21.34
CA SER A 206 -7.78 23.40 20.30
C SER A 206 -8.41 22.07 20.70
N LEU A 207 -9.23 21.49 19.82
CA LEU A 207 -9.84 20.17 20.02
C LEU A 207 -9.33 19.21 18.94
N GLY A 208 -8.82 18.06 19.38
CA GLY A 208 -8.47 16.95 18.50
C GLY A 208 -9.66 16.01 18.32
N VAL A 209 -10.02 15.70 17.08
CA VAL A 209 -11.08 14.73 16.76
C VAL A 209 -10.45 13.58 15.97
N VAL A 210 -10.63 12.36 16.46
CA VAL A 210 -10.25 11.13 15.75
C VAL A 210 -11.53 10.48 15.25
N VAL A 211 -11.62 10.24 13.94
CA VAL A 211 -12.75 9.61 13.25
C VAL A 211 -12.37 8.19 12.85
#